data_AF-A0A8H4A7J3-F1
#
_entry.id   AF-A0A8H4A7J3-F1
#
_cell.length_a   1.000
_cell.length_b   1.000
_cell.length_c   1.000
_cell.angle_alpha   90.00
_cell.angle_beta   90.00
_cell.angle_gamma   90.00
#
_symmetry.space_group_name_H-M   'P 1'
#
loop_
_entity.id
_entity.type
_entity.pdbx_description
1 polymer ?
#
loop_
_entity_poly.entity_id
_entity_poly.type
_entity_poly.pdbx_seq_one_letter_code
_entity_poly.pdbx_strand_id
1 'polypeptide(L)'
;MSLLLNEAMLNNNEPGRLLPIDINAIFDIDEESDMDISDNEIDDALDRIMDATDGVGEMWEMQDDDDILQDSHNTEKSKTFHLSADSYEEWIKNLEKAGLSYIRHEHKAKESGSRKKYSYIKVMLPVDSTTVILQHYYKHNNHQSGHLSDLCTLPLSDNIRHFIRQRALEGLDTHSIQQLLWHRGIELQDHVQLLEQGTESQNIQSLRDGLVTRDDIYTIVHITLKSCAYLDNDELRSLIKWQEKLSCVGGYCLFNNSGDENKGFMFAFQTEKQKELIKFARVVCLDTTGSGYPVAFLISKFKRLVTLKAWLDFLKEKNSEWNPDIFMVDDAGKEIKAVEECFPNANEDLWQLMKTKGWDDSEALRQITEAINKWRRMGVEASTKFADYFERWWKSKYDKWMVCLRGVARDMMDTNNLIEAFHRKLKYVYMRGRPKRRLDSEVYLLVEIVLQDLNFSVFLDDLNIGRMNPRRQQQRI
;
A
#
# COMPACT_ATOMS: atom_id res chain seq x y z
N MET A 1 -10.13 -11.48 36.87
CA MET A 1 -10.73 -10.34 36.15
C MET A 1 -11.61 -10.86 35.01
N SER A 2 -12.57 -11.75 35.29
CA SER A 2 -13.34 -12.51 34.26
C SER A 2 -14.85 -12.58 34.55
N LEU A 3 -15.45 -11.54 35.12
CA LEU A 3 -16.88 -11.57 35.52
C LEU A 3 -17.68 -10.30 35.16
N LEU A 4 -17.21 -9.45 34.23
CA LEU A 4 -17.92 -8.21 33.86
C LEU A 4 -18.24 -8.05 32.36
N LEU A 5 -18.16 -9.11 31.55
CA LEU A 5 -18.46 -9.02 30.11
C LEU A 5 -19.65 -9.86 29.63
N ASN A 6 -20.35 -10.56 30.54
CA ASN A 6 -21.43 -11.49 30.15
C ASN A 6 -22.85 -10.90 30.16
N GLU A 7 -23.07 -9.64 30.55
CA GLU A 7 -24.44 -9.08 30.62
C GLU A 7 -24.84 -8.18 29.43
N ALA A 8 -23.94 -7.88 28.49
CA ALA A 8 -24.25 -6.97 27.37
C ALA A 8 -24.68 -7.65 26.06
N MET A 9 -24.76 -8.98 26.00
CA MET A 9 -24.92 -9.73 24.72
C MET A 9 -26.22 -10.52 24.57
N LEU A 10 -27.17 -10.44 25.51
CA LEU A 10 -28.35 -11.33 25.52
C LEU A 10 -29.73 -10.68 25.31
N ASN A 11 -29.81 -9.48 24.72
CA ASN A 11 -31.11 -8.96 24.25
C ASN A 11 -30.97 -8.24 22.91
N ASN A 12 -31.21 -8.96 21.82
CA ASN A 12 -32.03 -8.51 20.68
C ASN A 12 -32.32 -9.66 19.71
N ASN A 13 -33.60 -9.81 19.36
CA ASN A 13 -34.18 -10.80 18.46
C ASN A 13 -34.02 -10.39 16.97
N GLU A 14 -33.73 -11.39 16.12
CA GLU A 14 -33.92 -11.49 14.65
C GLU A 14 -33.06 -10.61 13.69
N PRO A 15 -33.00 -10.93 12.37
CA PRO A 15 -32.36 -12.11 11.78
C PRO A 15 -31.35 -11.73 10.68
N GLY A 16 -30.18 -12.35 10.69
CA GLY A 16 -29.18 -12.12 9.65
C GLY A 16 -27.86 -12.77 10.02
N ARG A 17 -27.77 -14.09 9.85
CA ARG A 17 -26.50 -14.82 9.95
C ARG A 17 -25.59 -14.36 8.80
N LEU A 18 -24.76 -13.36 9.06
CA LEU A 18 -23.51 -13.20 8.33
C LEU A 18 -22.56 -14.28 8.85
N LEU A 19 -22.24 -15.24 7.99
CA LEU A 19 -21.14 -16.18 8.26
C LEU A 19 -19.82 -15.40 8.30
N PRO A 20 -18.82 -15.87 9.06
CA PRO A 20 -17.50 -15.25 9.08
C PRO A 20 -16.90 -15.26 7.67
N ILE A 21 -16.51 -14.09 7.19
CA ILE A 21 -15.79 -13.90 5.92
C ILE A 21 -14.43 -14.60 6.05
N ASP A 22 -14.14 -15.52 5.13
CA ASP A 22 -12.85 -16.20 5.05
C ASP A 22 -11.80 -15.27 4.45
N ILE A 23 -10.92 -14.76 5.30
CA ILE A 23 -9.86 -13.81 4.92
C ILE A 23 -8.75 -14.46 4.09
N ASN A 24 -8.66 -15.80 4.05
CA ASN A 24 -7.74 -16.45 3.13
C ASN A 24 -8.20 -16.35 1.67
N ALA A 25 -9.48 -16.04 1.40
CA ALA A 25 -9.99 -15.74 0.07
C ALA A 25 -9.78 -14.25 -0.34
N ILE A 26 -9.31 -13.39 0.57
CA ILE A 26 -9.08 -11.94 0.31
C ILE A 26 -7.67 -11.69 -0.26
N PHE A 27 -6.78 -12.67 -0.19
CA PHE A 27 -5.41 -12.56 -0.69
C PHE A 27 -5.05 -13.78 -1.53
N ASP A 28 -5.76 -13.99 -2.64
CA ASP A 28 -5.23 -14.81 -3.72
C ASP A 28 -4.02 -14.08 -4.31
N ILE A 29 -2.85 -14.58 -3.92
CA ILE A 29 -1.58 -14.34 -4.61
C ILE A 29 -1.55 -15.42 -5.68
N ASP A 30 -1.61 -15.02 -6.95
CA ASP A 30 -1.13 -15.86 -8.04
C ASP A 30 0.36 -16.12 -7.77
N GLU A 31 0.66 -17.27 -7.15
CA GLU A 31 1.97 -17.88 -7.25
C GLU A 31 2.08 -18.37 -8.70
N GLU A 32 2.72 -17.57 -9.56
CA GLU A 32 3.37 -18.08 -10.77
C GLU A 32 4.40 -19.14 -10.34
N SER A 33 3.93 -20.38 -10.20
CA SER A 33 4.79 -21.54 -10.28
C SER A 33 4.97 -21.88 -11.75
N ASP A 34 6.17 -21.65 -12.27
CA ASP A 34 6.65 -22.26 -13.50
C ASP A 34 6.55 -23.80 -13.36
N MET A 35 5.44 -24.38 -13.81
CA MET A 35 5.32 -25.78 -14.17
C MET A 35 4.29 -25.95 -15.28
N ASP A 36 4.81 -26.24 -16.47
CA ASP A 36 4.09 -26.64 -17.69
C ASP A 36 3.03 -27.71 -17.42
N ILE A 37 1.74 -27.37 -17.50
CA ILE A 37 0.68 -28.27 -18.00
C ILE A 37 -0.33 -27.42 -18.76
N SER A 38 -0.50 -27.75 -20.03
CA SER A 38 -1.48 -27.19 -20.95
C SER A 38 -2.91 -27.50 -20.52
N ASP A 39 -3.77 -26.49 -20.47
CA ASP A 39 -5.21 -26.64 -20.71
C ASP A 39 -5.72 -25.37 -21.43
N ASN A 40 -5.52 -25.36 -22.75
CA ASN A 40 -6.15 -24.43 -23.67
C ASN A 40 -7.61 -24.85 -23.87
N GLU A 41 -8.55 -23.92 -23.64
CA GLU A 41 -9.72 -23.65 -24.52
C GLU A 41 -10.80 -22.76 -23.87
N ILE A 42 -10.66 -22.34 -22.61
CA ILE A 42 -11.64 -21.44 -21.95
C ILE A 42 -11.11 -20.00 -21.76
N ASP A 43 -9.79 -19.80 -21.66
CA ASP A 43 -9.19 -18.47 -21.49
C ASP A 43 -9.21 -17.62 -22.78
N ASP A 44 -9.24 -18.27 -23.94
CA ASP A 44 -9.20 -17.63 -25.26
C ASP A 44 -10.48 -16.82 -25.59
N ALA A 45 -11.59 -17.06 -24.87
CA ALA A 45 -12.83 -16.30 -25.00
C ALA A 45 -12.91 -15.13 -24.00
N LEU A 46 -12.19 -15.21 -22.87
CA LEU A 46 -12.14 -14.18 -21.83
C LEU A 46 -11.12 -13.09 -22.18
N ASP A 47 -9.99 -13.44 -22.81
CA ASP A 47 -8.99 -12.46 -23.28
C ASP A 47 -9.51 -11.61 -24.45
N ARG A 48 -10.34 -12.18 -25.33
CA ARG A 48 -10.92 -11.44 -26.48
C ARG A 48 -11.95 -10.37 -26.09
N ILE A 49 -12.53 -10.45 -24.89
CA ILE A 49 -13.47 -9.43 -24.40
C ILE A 49 -12.73 -8.30 -23.66
N MET A 50 -11.55 -8.58 -23.08
CA MET A 50 -10.76 -7.58 -22.34
C MET A 50 -9.75 -6.82 -23.22
N ASP A 51 -9.30 -7.39 -24.33
CA ASP A 51 -8.45 -6.70 -25.33
C ASP A 51 -9.15 -5.53 -26.04
N ALA A 52 -10.48 -5.41 -25.93
CA ALA A 52 -11.22 -4.28 -26.48
C ALA A 52 -11.07 -2.97 -25.66
N THR A 53 -10.43 -3.00 -24.49
CA THR A 53 -10.29 -1.83 -23.61
C THR A 53 -8.85 -1.37 -23.33
N ASP A 54 -7.82 -2.14 -23.68
CA ASP A 54 -6.41 -1.82 -23.32
C ASP A 54 -5.48 -1.43 -24.50
N GLY A 55 -6.03 -1.20 -25.69
CA GLY A 55 -5.23 -0.84 -26.87
C GLY A 55 -4.82 0.64 -27.00
N VAL A 56 -3.91 1.16 -26.17
CA VAL A 56 -3.02 2.29 -26.58
C VAL A 56 -1.67 2.20 -25.87
N GLY A 57 -0.78 1.32 -26.34
CA GLY A 57 0.52 1.16 -25.71
C GLY A 57 1.59 0.41 -26.50
N GLU A 58 1.64 0.50 -27.83
CA GLU A 58 2.80 0.01 -28.57
C GLU A 58 3.47 1.08 -29.45
N MET A 59 4.79 1.14 -29.26
CA MET A 59 5.79 1.85 -30.05
C MET A 59 5.72 1.43 -31.52
N TRP A 60 5.65 2.40 -32.43
CA TRP A 60 6.05 2.19 -33.82
C TRP A 60 7.37 2.91 -34.07
N GLU A 61 8.35 2.12 -34.52
CA GLU A 61 9.59 2.58 -35.10
C GLU A 61 9.31 3.46 -36.32
N MET A 62 10.08 4.56 -36.44
CA MET A 62 10.05 5.43 -37.61
C MET A 62 10.64 4.70 -38.82
N GLN A 63 9.82 4.49 -39.83
CA GLN A 63 10.27 4.25 -41.19
C GLN A 63 9.80 5.43 -42.02
N ASP A 64 10.75 6.22 -42.49
CA ASP A 64 10.54 7.36 -43.37
C ASP A 64 10.09 6.86 -44.74
N ASP A 65 8.91 7.28 -45.19
CA ASP A 65 8.59 7.34 -46.62
C ASP A 65 7.82 8.66 -46.88
N ASP A 66 8.47 9.51 -47.65
CA ASP A 66 7.94 10.74 -48.22
C ASP A 66 6.84 10.42 -49.24
N ASP A 67 5.61 10.88 -48.99
CA ASP A 67 4.71 11.27 -50.08
C ASP A 67 3.67 12.31 -49.61
N ILE A 68 3.93 13.56 -49.99
CA ILE A 68 3.05 14.70 -49.75
C ILE A 68 1.98 14.73 -50.85
N LEU A 69 0.78 14.23 -50.53
CA LEU A 69 -0.43 14.54 -51.28
C LEU A 69 -1.17 15.73 -50.62
N GLN A 70 -1.37 16.78 -51.41
CA GLN A 70 -2.15 17.96 -51.07
C GLN A 70 -3.62 17.60 -50.84
N ASP A 71 -4.09 17.69 -49.60
CA ASP A 71 -5.51 17.50 -49.28
C ASP A 71 -6.22 18.87 -49.16
N SER A 72 -7.04 19.17 -50.16
CA SER A 72 -7.83 20.39 -50.31
C SER A 72 -9.04 20.42 -49.36
N HIS A 73 -9.19 21.51 -48.60
CA HIS A 73 -10.42 21.96 -47.95
C HIS A 73 -11.16 20.98 -47.00
N ASN A 74 -10.49 20.55 -45.93
CA ASN A 74 -11.20 20.13 -44.71
C ASN A 74 -11.67 21.38 -43.94
N THR A 75 -12.81 21.95 -44.32
CA THR A 75 -13.49 22.97 -43.49
C THR A 75 -13.90 22.32 -42.18
N GLU A 76 -13.21 22.68 -41.10
CA GLU A 76 -13.47 22.17 -39.76
C GLU A 76 -14.92 22.51 -39.39
N LYS A 77 -15.79 21.48 -39.37
CA LYS A 77 -17.20 21.63 -39.03
C LYS A 77 -17.28 22.12 -37.57
N SER A 78 -17.55 23.40 -37.40
CA SER A 78 -17.81 24.03 -36.10
C SER A 78 -19.22 24.59 -36.08
N LYS A 79 -19.84 24.60 -34.90
CA LYS A 79 -21.10 25.32 -34.66
C LYS A 79 -20.79 26.58 -33.87
N THR A 80 -21.30 27.72 -34.33
CA THR A 80 -21.14 29.01 -33.65
C THR A 80 -22.45 29.38 -32.97
N PHE A 81 -22.38 29.71 -31.68
CA PHE A 81 -23.49 30.20 -30.88
C PHE A 81 -23.19 31.62 -30.40
N HIS A 82 -24.23 32.44 -30.32
CA HIS A 82 -24.16 33.81 -29.83
C HIS A 82 -25.05 33.91 -28.59
N LEU A 83 -24.47 34.27 -27.45
CA LEU A 83 -25.17 34.43 -26.17
C LEU A 83 -24.97 35.85 -25.67
N SER A 84 -25.96 36.45 -25.02
CA SER A 84 -25.69 37.67 -24.25
C SER A 84 -24.75 37.37 -23.08
N ALA A 85 -24.01 38.37 -22.61
CA ALA A 85 -23.13 38.22 -21.44
C ALA A 85 -23.88 37.64 -20.23
N ASP A 86 -25.08 38.13 -19.96
CA ASP A 86 -25.93 37.64 -18.86
C ASP A 86 -26.32 36.16 -19.04
N SER A 87 -26.71 35.78 -20.27
CA SER A 87 -27.07 34.38 -20.58
C SER A 87 -25.88 33.44 -20.45
N TYR A 88 -24.68 33.91 -20.85
CA TYR A 88 -23.45 33.15 -20.70
C TYR A 88 -23.07 32.98 -19.22
N GLU A 89 -23.18 34.03 -18.40
CA GLU A 89 -22.91 33.97 -16.97
C GLU A 89 -23.87 33.01 -16.25
N GLU A 90 -25.15 33.04 -16.59
CA GLU A 90 -26.14 32.09 -16.09
C GLU A 90 -25.83 30.65 -16.54
N TRP A 91 -25.43 30.46 -17.80
CA TRP A 91 -25.05 29.16 -18.32
C TRP A 91 -23.85 28.56 -17.58
N ILE A 92 -22.81 29.36 -17.30
CA ILE A 92 -21.65 28.93 -16.50
C ILE A 92 -22.07 28.54 -15.08
N LYS A 93 -22.89 29.35 -14.41
CA LYS A 93 -23.41 29.03 -13.07
C LYS A 93 -24.19 27.71 -13.05
N ASN A 94 -24.96 27.44 -14.10
CA ASN A 94 -25.70 26.19 -14.23
C ASN A 94 -24.79 24.98 -14.45
N LEU A 95 -23.70 25.12 -15.23
CA LEU A 95 -22.69 24.06 -15.39
C LEU A 95 -21.99 23.76 -14.07
N GLU A 96 -21.55 24.79 -13.34
CA GLU A 96 -20.91 24.65 -12.03
C GLU A 96 -21.85 23.96 -11.02
N LYS A 97 -23.13 24.37 -11.01
CA LYS A 97 -24.16 23.75 -10.16
C LYS A 97 -24.40 22.27 -10.52
N ALA A 98 -24.25 21.91 -11.79
CA ALA A 98 -24.33 20.53 -12.26
C ALA A 98 -23.03 19.73 -12.02
N GLY A 99 -22.01 20.33 -11.40
CA GLY A 99 -20.72 19.68 -11.17
C GLY A 99 -19.88 19.49 -12.43
N LEU A 100 -20.23 20.16 -13.53
CA LEU A 100 -19.47 20.15 -14.77
C LEU A 100 -18.46 21.31 -14.74
N SER A 101 -17.17 21.01 -14.81
CA SER A 101 -16.14 22.04 -14.95
C SER A 101 -15.75 22.19 -16.42
N TYR A 102 -15.70 23.44 -16.92
CA TYR A 102 -15.10 23.73 -18.21
C TYR A 102 -13.64 24.15 -17.95
N ILE A 103 -12.67 23.44 -18.53
CA ILE A 103 -11.27 23.83 -18.43
C ILE A 103 -11.03 24.94 -19.46
N ARG A 104 -10.84 26.17 -18.97
CA ARG A 104 -10.38 27.30 -19.78
C ARG A 104 -8.93 27.05 -20.20
N HIS A 105 -8.72 26.45 -21.36
CA HIS A 105 -7.39 26.35 -21.95
C HIS A 105 -6.96 27.70 -22.52
N GLU A 106 -6.20 28.48 -21.75
CA GLU A 106 -5.36 29.55 -22.33
C GLU A 106 -4.18 28.90 -23.06
N HIS A 107 -4.38 28.60 -24.34
CA HIS A 107 -3.29 28.10 -25.19
C HIS A 107 -2.27 29.22 -25.47
N LYS A 108 -1.15 29.23 -24.73
CA LYS A 108 0.12 29.72 -25.28
C LYS A 108 0.62 28.65 -26.25
N ALA A 109 0.59 28.96 -27.55
CA ALA A 109 1.01 28.04 -28.59
C ALA A 109 2.47 27.61 -28.41
N LYS A 110 2.71 26.31 -28.19
CA LYS A 110 3.93 25.63 -28.63
C LYS A 110 3.54 24.80 -29.85
N GLU A 111 4.01 25.23 -31.01
CA GLU A 111 3.86 24.53 -32.28
C GLU A 111 4.98 23.50 -32.41
N SER A 112 4.67 22.22 -32.19
CA SER A 112 5.33 21.04 -32.77
C SER A 112 4.90 19.80 -31.98
N GLY A 113 4.15 18.92 -32.63
CA GLY A 113 3.62 17.69 -32.04
C GLY A 113 2.19 17.46 -32.51
N SER A 114 1.94 16.30 -33.13
CA SER A 114 0.64 15.89 -33.68
C SER A 114 -0.49 16.14 -32.68
N ARG A 115 -1.29 17.18 -32.94
CA ARG A 115 -2.42 17.55 -32.08
C ARG A 115 -3.46 16.45 -32.12
N LYS A 116 -3.54 15.63 -31.06
CA LYS A 116 -4.74 14.84 -30.76
C LYS A 116 -5.93 15.81 -30.75
N LYS A 117 -6.84 15.66 -31.72
CA LYS A 117 -7.99 16.55 -31.91
C LYS A 117 -9.08 16.17 -30.90
N TYR A 118 -9.15 16.89 -29.79
CA TYR A 118 -10.25 16.81 -28.82
C TYR A 118 -11.42 17.68 -29.27
N SER A 119 -12.66 17.34 -28.89
CA SER A 119 -13.77 18.29 -28.96
C SER A 119 -13.52 19.41 -27.94
N TYR A 120 -13.64 20.66 -28.35
CA TYR A 120 -13.48 21.80 -27.45
C TYR A 120 -14.46 22.93 -27.80
N ILE A 121 -14.77 23.74 -26.78
CA ILE A 121 -15.57 24.96 -26.93
C ILE A 121 -14.61 26.14 -26.81
N LYS A 122 -14.48 26.90 -27.89
CA LYS A 122 -13.74 28.16 -27.90
C LYS A 122 -14.70 29.29 -27.53
N VAL A 123 -14.45 29.92 -26.39
CA VAL A 123 -15.19 31.10 -25.94
C VAL A 123 -14.46 32.35 -26.42
N MET A 124 -15.17 33.23 -27.13
CA MET A 124 -14.63 34.52 -27.58
C MET A 124 -15.50 35.64 -27.03
N LEU A 125 -14.85 36.62 -26.39
CA LEU A 125 -15.46 37.88 -25.98
C LEU A 125 -14.88 39.00 -26.86
N PRO A 126 -15.61 39.44 -27.90
CA PRO A 126 -15.17 40.58 -28.70
C PRO A 126 -15.09 41.83 -27.84
N VAL A 127 -14.04 42.65 -28.04
CA VAL A 127 -13.91 43.94 -27.38
C VAL A 127 -15.14 44.78 -27.74
N ASP A 128 -15.81 45.33 -26.72
CA ASP A 128 -17.03 46.15 -26.81
C ASP A 128 -18.33 45.44 -27.21
N SER A 129 -18.39 44.10 -27.17
CA SER A 129 -19.63 43.36 -27.42
C SER A 129 -20.29 42.89 -26.12
N THR A 130 -21.61 43.07 -26.02
CA THR A 130 -22.46 42.42 -25.00
C THR A 130 -22.76 40.95 -25.31
N THR A 131 -22.18 40.42 -26.40
CA THR A 131 -22.42 39.06 -26.90
C THR A 131 -21.15 38.21 -26.79
N VAL A 132 -21.27 37.08 -26.10
CA VAL A 132 -20.25 36.03 -26.04
C VAL A 132 -20.46 35.07 -27.21
N ILE A 133 -19.39 34.77 -27.95
CA ILE A 133 -19.41 33.82 -29.07
C ILE A 133 -18.83 32.49 -28.61
N LEU A 134 -19.60 31.42 -28.69
CA LEU A 134 -19.14 30.06 -28.44
C LEU A 134 -18.97 29.33 -29.76
N GLN A 135 -17.75 28.89 -30.06
CA GLN A 135 -17.48 27.99 -31.19
C GLN A 135 -17.24 26.58 -30.67
N HIS A 136 -18.17 25.67 -30.93
CA HIS A 136 -18.04 24.27 -30.58
C HIS A 136 -17.44 23.50 -31.75
N TYR A 137 -16.27 22.91 -31.52
CA TYR A 137 -15.59 22.00 -32.43
C TYR A 137 -15.90 20.58 -31.98
N TYR A 138 -16.83 19.91 -32.66
CA TYR A 138 -17.41 18.62 -32.21
C TYR A 138 -16.82 17.41 -32.94
N LYS A 139 -15.65 17.54 -33.59
CA LYS A 139 -15.08 16.43 -34.35
C LYS A 139 -14.35 15.46 -33.42
N HIS A 140 -15.06 14.45 -32.95
CA HIS A 140 -14.51 13.30 -32.23
C HIS A 140 -13.93 12.32 -33.27
N ASN A 141 -12.64 12.46 -33.62
CA ASN A 141 -12.04 11.59 -34.65
C ASN A 141 -11.77 10.17 -34.14
N ASN A 142 -11.81 9.95 -32.82
CA ASN A 142 -11.35 8.72 -32.18
C ASN A 142 -12.45 7.98 -31.40
N HIS A 143 -13.69 8.49 -31.37
CA HIS A 143 -14.84 7.79 -30.80
C HIS A 143 -16.15 8.33 -31.38
N GLN A 144 -17.18 7.49 -31.36
CA GLN A 144 -18.54 7.87 -31.73
C GLN A 144 -19.24 8.48 -30.50
N SER A 145 -19.64 9.74 -30.58
CA SER A 145 -20.35 10.41 -29.48
C SER A 145 -21.70 9.74 -29.20
N GLY A 146 -22.04 9.63 -27.91
CA GLY A 146 -23.27 9.01 -27.44
C GLY A 146 -23.15 7.51 -27.20
N HIS A 147 -21.93 6.96 -27.23
CA HIS A 147 -21.70 5.56 -26.88
C HIS A 147 -21.81 5.37 -25.36
N LEU A 148 -22.16 4.17 -24.89
CA LEU A 148 -22.26 3.86 -23.45
C LEU A 148 -20.95 4.16 -22.71
N SER A 149 -19.80 4.03 -23.37
CA SER A 149 -18.49 4.40 -22.82
C SER A 149 -18.38 5.88 -22.45
N ASP A 150 -19.10 6.77 -23.12
CA ASP A 150 -19.12 8.20 -22.79
C ASP A 150 -19.78 8.42 -21.41
N LEU A 151 -20.70 7.54 -21.01
CA LEU A 151 -21.30 7.62 -19.67
C LEU A 151 -20.25 7.41 -18.59
N CYS A 152 -19.23 6.56 -18.80
CA CYS A 152 -18.16 6.32 -17.83
C CYS A 152 -17.39 7.60 -17.45
N THR A 153 -17.47 8.67 -18.25
CA THR A 153 -16.89 9.98 -17.93
C THR A 153 -17.72 10.81 -16.95
N LEU A 154 -19.00 10.46 -16.77
CA LEU A 154 -19.89 11.11 -15.81
C LEU A 154 -19.55 10.67 -14.37
N PRO A 155 -19.82 11.50 -13.36
CA PRO A 155 -19.66 11.09 -11.97
C PRO A 155 -20.66 9.99 -11.59
N LEU A 156 -20.21 9.06 -10.76
CA LEU A 156 -21.08 8.11 -10.07
C LEU A 156 -22.03 8.83 -9.10
N SER A 157 -23.20 8.23 -8.86
CA SER A 157 -24.15 8.76 -7.90
C SER A 157 -23.58 8.74 -6.48
N ASP A 158 -24.17 9.55 -5.60
CA ASP A 158 -23.80 9.57 -4.19
C ASP A 158 -23.97 8.20 -3.50
N ASN A 159 -24.94 7.40 -3.93
CA ASN A 159 -25.17 6.06 -3.37
C ASN A 159 -23.98 5.15 -3.66
N ILE A 160 -23.57 5.03 -4.92
CA ILE A 160 -22.44 4.18 -5.31
C ILE A 160 -21.13 4.72 -4.72
N ARG A 161 -20.90 6.04 -4.76
CA ARG A 161 -19.71 6.65 -4.14
C ARG A 161 -19.67 6.39 -2.63
N HIS A 162 -20.80 6.51 -1.93
CA HIS A 162 -20.90 6.22 -0.51
C HIS A 162 -20.63 4.74 -0.23
N PHE A 163 -21.18 3.82 -1.02
CA PHE A 163 -20.91 2.39 -0.88
C PHE A 163 -19.42 2.08 -1.01
N ILE A 164 -18.76 2.57 -2.06
CA ILE A 164 -17.31 2.37 -2.26
C ILE A 164 -16.51 2.95 -1.08
N ARG A 165 -16.86 4.17 -0.62
CA ARG A 165 -16.22 4.79 0.54
C ARG A 165 -16.35 3.93 1.79
N GLN A 166 -17.54 3.42 2.10
CA GLN A 166 -17.77 2.60 3.29
C GLN A 166 -16.95 1.30 3.23
N ARG A 167 -16.97 0.59 2.11
CA ARG A 167 -16.17 -0.63 1.94
C ARG A 167 -14.66 -0.37 2.04
N ALA A 168 -14.20 0.78 1.52
CA ALA A 168 -12.81 1.19 1.68
C ALA A 168 -12.43 1.46 3.15
N LEU A 169 -13.33 2.07 3.93
CA LEU A 169 -13.14 2.33 5.37
C LEU A 169 -13.20 1.03 6.20
N GLU A 170 -13.89 0.02 5.72
CA GLU A 170 -13.89 -1.33 6.29
C GLU A 170 -12.61 -2.13 5.97
N GLY A 171 -11.72 -1.56 5.14
CA GLY A 171 -10.43 -2.16 4.81
C GLY A 171 -10.44 -3.08 3.59
N LEU A 172 -11.53 -3.12 2.81
CA LEU A 172 -11.57 -3.92 1.58
C LEU A 172 -10.68 -3.29 0.50
N ASP A 173 -9.99 -4.14 -0.25
CA ASP A 173 -9.20 -3.72 -1.39
C ASP A 173 -10.07 -3.44 -2.63
N THR A 174 -9.48 -2.81 -3.65
CA THR A 174 -10.19 -2.40 -4.87
C THR A 174 -10.81 -3.56 -5.64
N HIS A 175 -10.18 -4.75 -5.64
CA HIS A 175 -10.71 -5.95 -6.30
C HIS A 175 -11.90 -6.49 -5.53
N SER A 176 -11.79 -6.64 -4.20
CA SER A 176 -12.92 -7.06 -3.35
C SER A 176 -14.13 -6.13 -3.50
N ILE A 177 -13.91 -4.81 -3.54
CA ILE A 177 -14.98 -3.83 -3.77
C ILE A 177 -15.60 -4.00 -5.17
N GLN A 178 -14.77 -4.25 -6.19
CA GLN A 178 -15.24 -4.50 -7.55
C GLN A 178 -16.13 -5.75 -7.63
N GLN A 179 -15.74 -6.84 -6.98
CA GLN A 179 -16.56 -8.07 -6.91
C GLN A 179 -17.90 -7.82 -6.22
N LEU A 180 -17.91 -7.10 -5.10
CA LEU A 180 -19.16 -6.73 -4.40
C LEU A 180 -20.06 -5.84 -5.26
N LEU A 181 -19.47 -4.90 -5.99
CA LEU A 181 -20.20 -4.06 -6.94
C LEU A 181 -20.71 -4.86 -8.13
N TRP A 182 -19.98 -5.88 -8.59
CA TRP A 182 -20.45 -6.75 -9.67
C TRP A 182 -21.65 -7.58 -9.21
N HIS A 183 -21.61 -8.17 -8.01
CA HIS A 183 -22.77 -8.86 -7.45
C HIS A 183 -24.01 -7.96 -7.33
N ARG A 184 -23.81 -6.70 -6.93
CA ARG A 184 -24.86 -5.69 -6.92
C ARG A 184 -25.25 -5.19 -8.33
N GLY A 185 -24.30 -5.25 -9.25
CA GLY A 185 -24.38 -4.77 -10.61
C GLY A 185 -25.06 -5.75 -11.56
N ILE A 186 -25.06 -7.05 -11.27
CA ILE A 186 -25.87 -8.05 -11.98
C ILE A 186 -27.36 -7.67 -11.90
N GLU A 187 -27.83 -7.21 -10.73
CA GLU A 187 -29.20 -6.68 -10.57
C GLU A 187 -29.44 -5.41 -11.41
N LEU A 188 -28.39 -4.61 -11.68
CA LEU A 188 -28.47 -3.37 -12.47
C LEU A 188 -28.28 -3.61 -13.97
N GLN A 189 -27.49 -4.59 -14.38
CA GLN A 189 -27.24 -4.95 -15.78
C GLN A 189 -28.46 -5.63 -16.41
N ASP A 190 -29.19 -6.44 -15.64
CA ASP A 190 -30.50 -6.96 -16.06
C ASP A 190 -31.48 -5.79 -16.36
N HIS A 191 -31.39 -4.69 -15.60
CA HIS A 191 -32.13 -3.47 -15.90
C HIS A 191 -31.59 -2.74 -17.14
N VAL A 192 -30.27 -2.68 -17.37
CA VAL A 192 -29.70 -2.06 -18.58
C VAL A 192 -30.15 -2.79 -19.85
N GLN A 193 -30.14 -4.13 -19.86
CA GLN A 193 -30.61 -4.92 -21.01
C GLN A 193 -32.11 -4.73 -21.28
N LEU A 194 -32.93 -4.59 -20.23
CA LEU A 194 -34.34 -4.25 -20.37
C LEU A 194 -34.55 -2.82 -20.89
N LEU A 195 -33.65 -1.89 -20.56
CA LEU A 195 -33.72 -0.48 -20.96
C LEU A 195 -33.32 -0.24 -22.42
N GLU A 196 -32.48 -1.10 -23.02
CA GLU A 196 -32.21 -1.10 -24.46
C GLU A 196 -33.47 -1.42 -25.30
N GLN A 197 -34.52 -2.00 -24.68
CA GLN A 197 -35.77 -2.36 -25.35
C GLN A 197 -36.82 -1.22 -25.39
N GLY A 198 -36.49 -0.02 -24.89
CA GLY A 198 -37.03 1.23 -25.44
C GLY A 198 -38.34 1.81 -24.88
N THR A 199 -38.71 1.60 -23.62
CA THR A 199 -40.03 2.06 -23.11
C THR A 199 -40.05 3.14 -22.01
N GLU A 200 -38.94 3.53 -21.39
CA GLU A 200 -38.97 4.57 -20.34
C GLU A 200 -37.89 5.65 -20.49
N SER A 201 -38.22 6.87 -20.02
CA SER A 201 -37.29 7.99 -19.89
C SER A 201 -36.13 7.56 -19.01
N GLN A 202 -35.00 7.27 -19.66
CA GLN A 202 -33.82 6.69 -19.03
C GLN A 202 -33.28 7.63 -17.96
N ASN A 203 -33.21 7.14 -16.72
CA ASN A 203 -32.39 7.79 -15.71
C ASN A 203 -30.92 7.54 -16.05
N ILE A 204 -30.30 8.48 -16.78
CA ILE A 204 -28.89 8.43 -17.21
C ILE A 204 -27.97 8.08 -16.03
N GLN A 205 -28.29 8.53 -14.82
CA GLN A 205 -27.49 8.22 -13.63
C GLN A 205 -27.55 6.73 -13.26
N SER A 206 -28.69 6.07 -13.40
CA SER A 206 -28.83 4.64 -13.15
C SER A 206 -28.03 3.81 -14.15
N LEU A 207 -28.00 4.22 -15.43
CA LEU A 207 -27.14 3.60 -16.44
C LEU A 207 -25.65 3.77 -16.08
N ARG A 208 -25.25 4.98 -15.67
CA ARG A 208 -23.87 5.24 -15.22
C ARG A 208 -23.49 4.40 -13.99
N ASP A 209 -24.38 4.29 -13.01
CA ASP A 209 -24.14 3.50 -11.80
C ASP A 209 -24.01 1.99 -12.08
N GLY A 210 -24.55 1.50 -13.21
CA GLY A 210 -24.32 0.14 -13.70
C GLY A 210 -22.99 -0.06 -14.45
N LEU A 211 -22.29 1.03 -14.79
CA LEU A 211 -21.03 1.05 -15.54
C LEU A 211 -19.87 1.53 -14.65
N VAL A 212 -19.76 1.02 -13.42
CA VAL A 212 -18.65 1.37 -12.52
C VAL A 212 -17.35 0.80 -13.06
N THR A 213 -16.35 1.66 -13.27
CA THR A 213 -15.04 1.25 -13.77
C THR A 213 -14.06 0.98 -12.63
N ARG A 214 -12.96 0.26 -12.91
CA ARG A 214 -11.85 0.08 -11.96
C ARG A 214 -11.25 1.43 -11.52
N ASP A 215 -11.18 2.40 -12.43
CA ASP A 215 -10.64 3.73 -12.17
C ASP A 215 -11.54 4.55 -11.25
N ASP A 216 -12.87 4.39 -11.33
CA ASP A 216 -13.80 4.99 -10.39
C ASP A 216 -13.53 4.49 -8.97
N ILE A 217 -13.47 3.16 -8.81
CA ILE A 217 -13.21 2.50 -7.51
C ILE A 217 -11.86 2.98 -6.98
N TYR A 218 -10.80 2.90 -7.79
CA TYR A 218 -9.47 3.33 -7.40
C TYR A 218 -9.45 4.80 -6.96
N THR A 219 -10.07 5.69 -7.73
CA THR A 219 -10.10 7.13 -7.43
C THR A 219 -10.85 7.41 -6.14
N ILE A 220 -12.01 6.78 -5.93
CA ILE A 220 -12.81 6.97 -4.72
C ILE A 220 -12.09 6.39 -3.50
N VAL A 221 -11.57 5.16 -3.58
CA VAL A 221 -10.78 4.53 -2.52
C VAL A 221 -9.57 5.42 -2.18
N HIS A 222 -8.83 5.87 -3.20
CA HIS A 222 -7.66 6.72 -3.01
C HIS A 222 -8.01 8.03 -2.32
N ILE A 223 -9.05 8.74 -2.76
CA ILE A 223 -9.51 9.99 -2.13
C ILE A 223 -9.94 9.74 -0.69
N THR A 224 -10.63 8.63 -0.44
CA THR A 224 -11.12 8.24 0.90
C THR A 224 -9.95 8.01 1.85
N LEU A 225 -9.04 7.10 1.50
CA LEU A 225 -7.87 6.80 2.32
C LEU A 225 -6.96 8.02 2.49
N LYS A 226 -6.82 8.86 1.45
CA LYS A 226 -6.12 10.13 1.52
C LYS A 226 -6.75 11.08 2.54
N SER A 227 -8.07 11.16 2.61
CA SER A 227 -8.77 11.99 3.59
C SER A 227 -8.62 11.49 5.03
N CYS A 228 -8.44 10.17 5.21
CA CYS A 228 -8.13 9.58 6.52
C CYS A 228 -6.67 9.81 6.93
N ALA A 229 -5.75 9.77 5.97
CA ALA A 229 -4.32 9.93 6.22
C ALA A 229 -3.91 11.40 6.41
N TYR A 230 -4.47 12.31 5.61
CA TYR A 230 -4.07 13.71 5.57
C TYR A 230 -4.93 14.53 6.52
N LEU A 231 -4.53 14.53 7.80
CA LEU A 231 -5.19 15.31 8.84
C LEU A 231 -4.98 16.83 8.65
N ASP A 232 -3.99 17.21 7.83
CA ASP A 232 -3.77 18.58 7.37
C ASP A 232 -3.22 18.59 5.93
N ASN A 233 -3.46 19.71 5.23
CA ASN A 233 -2.90 19.93 3.90
C ASN A 233 -1.37 20.03 3.96
N ASP A 234 -0.82 20.64 5.02
CA ASP A 234 0.62 20.66 5.30
C ASP A 234 1.06 19.36 5.98
N GLU A 235 2.09 18.72 5.45
CA GLU A 235 2.56 17.41 5.90
C GLU A 235 3.04 17.45 7.37
N LEU A 236 3.75 18.50 7.78
CA LEU A 236 4.27 18.62 9.14
C LEU A 236 3.14 18.86 10.15
N ARG A 237 2.17 19.73 9.82
CA ARG A 237 0.96 19.92 10.64
C ARG A 237 0.13 18.64 10.73
N SER A 238 0.07 17.86 9.65
CA SER A 238 -0.61 16.57 9.64
C SER A 238 0.06 15.58 10.60
N LEU A 239 1.40 15.52 10.63
CA LEU A 239 2.15 14.70 11.59
C LEU A 239 1.95 15.13 13.04
N ILE A 240 1.85 16.44 13.32
CA ILE A 240 1.51 16.94 14.66
C ILE A 240 0.13 16.44 15.09
N LYS A 241 -0.87 16.52 14.20
CA LYS A 241 -2.22 15.97 14.46
C LYS A 241 -2.19 14.45 14.66
N TRP A 242 -1.33 13.73 13.95
CA TRP A 242 -1.12 12.30 14.18
C TRP A 242 -0.51 12.01 15.56
N GLN A 243 0.47 12.80 15.99
CA GLN A 243 1.04 12.71 17.33
C GLN A 243 -0.04 12.95 18.41
N GLU A 244 -0.87 13.98 18.23
CA GLU A 244 -2.00 14.27 19.12
C GLU A 244 -2.98 13.09 19.16
N LYS A 245 -3.42 12.60 17.99
CA LYS A 245 -4.32 11.45 17.87
C LYS A 245 -3.76 10.21 18.59
N LEU A 246 -2.50 9.87 18.36
CA LEU A 246 -1.82 8.73 19.00
C LEU A 246 -1.74 8.89 20.51
N SER A 247 -1.49 10.11 20.99
CA SER A 247 -1.44 10.41 22.43
C SER A 247 -2.83 10.33 23.07
N CYS A 248 -3.88 10.79 22.37
CA CYS A 248 -5.28 10.72 22.82
C CYS A 248 -5.76 9.28 23.01
N VAL A 249 -5.29 8.33 22.18
CA VAL A 249 -5.61 6.89 22.33
C VAL A 249 -4.65 6.16 23.25
N GLY A 250 -3.91 6.87 24.11
CA GLY A 250 -3.02 6.28 25.12
C GLY A 250 -1.69 5.76 24.60
N GLY A 251 -1.33 6.03 23.34
CA GLY A 251 -0.03 5.71 22.77
C GLY A 251 1.09 6.67 23.21
N TYR A 252 2.31 6.34 22.83
CA TYR A 252 3.48 7.21 22.94
C TYR A 252 3.93 7.66 21.55
N CYS A 253 4.35 8.91 21.43
CA CYS A 253 4.87 9.44 20.18
C CYS A 253 6.02 10.43 20.44
N LEU A 254 7.12 10.24 19.72
CA LEU A 254 8.26 11.13 19.65
C LEU A 254 8.30 11.75 18.25
N PHE A 255 8.11 13.06 18.18
CA PHE A 255 8.25 13.81 16.94
C PHE A 255 9.38 14.81 17.08
N ASN A 256 10.40 14.68 16.22
CA ASN A 256 11.48 15.65 16.11
C ASN A 256 11.61 16.11 14.66
N ASN A 257 11.37 17.41 14.45
CA ASN A 257 11.60 18.10 13.18
C ASN A 257 12.65 19.21 13.33
N SER A 258 13.59 19.04 14.27
CA SER A 258 14.69 19.99 14.42
C SER A 258 15.45 20.09 13.10
N GLY A 259 15.64 21.32 12.60
CA GLY A 259 16.57 21.60 11.51
C GLY A 259 18.03 21.29 11.84
N ASP A 260 18.30 20.78 13.06
CA ASP A 260 19.57 20.20 13.45
C ASP A 260 19.94 19.04 12.52
N GLU A 261 20.91 19.30 11.65
CA GLU A 261 21.46 18.35 10.69
C GLU A 261 21.94 17.05 11.34
N ASN A 262 22.25 17.05 12.64
CA ASN A 262 22.73 15.88 13.36
C ASN A 262 21.60 14.92 13.74
N LYS A 263 20.44 15.44 14.14
CA LYS A 263 19.29 14.63 14.55
C LYS A 263 18.38 14.28 13.37
N GLY A 264 18.21 15.21 12.44
CA GLY A 264 17.31 15.07 11.30
C GLY A 264 15.84 14.85 11.70
N PHE A 265 15.00 14.57 10.71
CA PHE A 265 13.61 14.21 10.92
C PHE A 265 13.48 12.84 11.59
N MET A 266 12.62 12.77 12.61
CA MET A 266 12.23 11.54 13.31
C MET A 266 10.76 11.59 13.70
N PHE A 267 10.04 10.51 13.41
CA PHE A 267 8.70 10.25 13.90
C PHE A 267 8.66 8.80 14.40
N ALA A 268 8.62 8.63 15.72
CA ALA A 268 8.57 7.32 16.35
C ALA A 268 7.33 7.21 17.22
N PHE A 269 6.71 6.04 17.27
CA PHE A 269 5.49 5.85 18.05
C PHE A 269 5.29 4.41 18.52
N GLN A 270 4.48 4.29 19.56
CA GLN A 270 3.90 3.06 20.08
C GLN A 270 2.42 3.28 20.34
N THR A 271 1.57 2.39 19.85
CA THR A 271 0.14 2.34 20.22
C THR A 271 -0.04 1.79 21.63
N GLU A 272 -1.25 1.94 22.21
CA GLU A 272 -1.58 1.37 23.51
C GLU A 272 -1.30 -0.14 23.58
N LYS A 273 -1.73 -0.90 22.57
CA LYS A 273 -1.49 -2.35 22.51
C LYS A 273 0.01 -2.69 22.43
N GLN A 274 0.78 -1.90 21.68
CA GLN A 274 2.23 -2.07 21.61
C GLN A 274 2.93 -1.83 22.97
N LYS A 275 2.42 -0.90 23.78
CA LYS A 275 2.90 -0.68 25.15
C LYS A 275 2.62 -1.86 26.07
N GLU A 276 1.51 -2.56 25.88
CA GLU A 276 1.26 -3.79 26.64
C GLU A 276 2.18 -4.92 26.19
N LEU A 277 2.38 -5.08 24.88
CA LEU A 277 3.24 -6.12 24.32
C LEU A 277 4.71 -5.96 24.72
N ILE A 278 5.25 -4.73 24.73
CA ILE A 278 6.67 -4.51 25.05
C ILE A 278 7.03 -4.91 26.49
N LYS A 279 6.08 -4.90 27.43
CA LYS A 279 6.30 -5.37 28.82
C LYS A 279 6.66 -6.85 28.88
N PHE A 280 6.15 -7.65 27.94
CA PHE A 280 6.41 -9.09 27.88
C PHE A 280 7.59 -9.44 26.96
N ALA A 281 8.12 -8.45 26.24
CA ALA A 281 9.20 -8.65 25.27
C ALA A 281 10.57 -8.74 25.96
N ARG A 282 10.88 -9.92 26.53
CA ARG A 282 12.22 -10.25 27.09
C ARG A 282 13.27 -10.40 25.99
N VAL A 283 12.83 -10.88 24.84
CA VAL A 283 13.56 -10.84 23.58
C VAL A 283 12.75 -9.94 22.65
N VAL A 284 13.33 -8.82 22.23
CA VAL A 284 12.73 -8.03 21.15
C VAL A 284 13.24 -8.61 19.84
N CYS A 285 12.51 -9.63 19.38
CA CYS A 285 12.46 -10.03 18.00
C CYS A 285 10.99 -10.16 17.63
N LEU A 286 10.61 -9.70 16.44
CA LEU A 286 9.26 -9.86 15.89
C LEU A 286 8.87 -11.35 16.04
N ASP A 287 7.85 -11.62 16.85
CA ASP A 287 7.64 -12.80 17.71
C ASP A 287 7.46 -14.21 17.08
N THR A 288 7.44 -15.21 17.99
CA THR A 288 7.36 -16.68 17.80
C THR A 288 5.97 -17.28 17.52
N THR A 289 5.02 -16.51 17.01
CA THR A 289 3.73 -16.99 16.48
C THR A 289 3.74 -17.16 14.97
N GLY A 290 4.89 -17.35 14.31
CA GLY A 290 4.91 -17.47 12.84
C GLY A 290 4.58 -16.15 12.10
N SER A 291 4.16 -15.11 12.81
CA SER A 291 3.89 -13.76 12.32
C SER A 291 4.32 -12.75 13.39
N GLY A 292 5.54 -12.23 13.29
CA GLY A 292 6.05 -11.37 14.35
C GLY A 292 5.33 -10.02 14.46
N TYR A 293 4.99 -9.60 15.68
CA TYR A 293 4.30 -8.34 15.96
C TYR A 293 5.26 -7.18 16.32
N PRO A 294 5.21 -6.03 15.62
CA PRO A 294 6.08 -4.88 15.91
C PRO A 294 5.68 -4.19 17.21
N VAL A 295 6.64 -4.04 18.14
CA VAL A 295 6.42 -3.38 19.44
C VAL A 295 6.59 -1.86 19.39
N ALA A 296 7.15 -1.31 18.33
CA ALA A 296 7.30 0.13 18.10
C ALA A 296 7.65 0.39 16.62
N PHE A 297 7.42 1.63 16.16
CA PHE A 297 7.87 2.09 14.84
C PHE A 297 8.77 3.32 14.94
N LEU A 298 9.70 3.42 13.98
CA LEU A 298 10.58 4.58 13.78
C LEU A 298 10.63 4.92 12.30
N ILE A 299 10.14 6.10 11.93
CA ILE A 299 10.34 6.71 10.62
C ILE A 299 11.41 7.79 10.79
N SER A 300 12.52 7.68 10.07
CA SER A 300 13.61 8.63 10.19
C SER A 300 14.25 8.94 8.84
N LYS A 301 14.80 10.14 8.71
CA LYS A 301 15.56 10.53 7.50
C LYS A 301 16.90 9.79 7.42
N PHE A 302 17.50 9.47 8.57
CA PHE A 302 18.85 8.92 8.63
C PHE A 302 18.98 7.79 9.65
N LYS A 303 19.59 6.68 9.23
CA LYS A 303 20.06 5.60 10.13
C LYS A 303 21.41 5.99 10.76
N ARG A 304 21.38 6.94 11.71
CA ARG A 304 22.56 7.44 12.47
C ARG A 304 22.51 7.00 13.93
N LEU A 305 23.68 6.90 14.57
CA LEU A 305 23.80 6.55 15.99
C LEU A 305 22.96 7.46 16.88
N VAL A 306 23.03 8.77 16.68
CA VAL A 306 22.26 9.77 17.47
C VAL A 306 20.75 9.56 17.33
N THR A 307 20.28 9.27 16.12
CA THR A 307 18.86 8.99 15.81
C THR A 307 18.40 7.71 16.51
N LEU A 308 19.17 6.63 16.41
CA LEU A 308 18.85 5.34 17.02
C LEU A 308 18.86 5.42 18.55
N LYS A 309 19.87 6.08 19.12
CA LYS A 309 19.98 6.31 20.57
C LYS A 309 18.80 7.09 21.11
N ALA A 310 18.44 8.22 20.48
CA ALA A 310 17.29 9.01 20.91
C ALA A 310 15.97 8.22 20.85
N TRP A 311 15.82 7.32 19.86
CA TRP A 311 14.66 6.44 19.80
C TRP A 311 14.65 5.37 20.90
N LEU A 312 15.79 4.70 21.14
CA LEU A 312 15.92 3.69 22.20
C LEU A 312 15.75 4.31 23.61
N ASP A 313 16.34 5.48 23.85
CA ASP A 313 16.17 6.24 25.08
C ASP A 313 14.69 6.61 25.30
N PHE A 314 13.99 7.02 24.25
CA PHE A 314 12.54 7.27 24.29
C PHE A 314 11.76 6.00 24.67
N LEU A 315 12.05 4.86 24.05
CA LEU A 315 11.38 3.60 24.39
C LEU A 315 11.65 3.20 25.84
N LYS A 316 12.89 3.36 26.32
CA LYS A 316 13.28 3.06 27.70
C LYS A 316 12.61 4.00 28.71
N GLU A 317 12.57 5.29 28.43
CA GLU A 317 11.91 6.29 29.27
C GLU A 317 10.40 6.02 29.39
N LYS A 318 9.76 5.67 28.27
CA LYS A 318 8.31 5.42 28.24
C LYS A 318 7.91 4.04 28.75
N ASN A 319 8.83 3.10 28.81
CA ASN A 319 8.60 1.73 29.28
C ASN A 319 9.63 1.39 30.37
N SER A 320 9.49 1.99 31.55
CA SER A 320 10.47 1.84 32.65
C SER A 320 10.66 0.41 33.14
N GLU A 321 9.66 -0.45 32.94
CA GLU A 321 9.71 -1.89 33.28
C GLU A 321 10.38 -2.73 32.18
N TRP A 322 10.58 -2.17 30.99
CA TRP A 322 11.17 -2.88 29.86
C TRP A 322 12.70 -2.93 30.01
N ASN A 323 13.20 -4.13 30.30
CA ASN A 323 14.62 -4.44 30.38
C ASN A 323 14.92 -5.70 29.55
N PRO A 324 15.13 -5.55 28.23
CA PRO A 324 15.34 -6.68 27.35
C PRO A 324 16.66 -7.40 27.66
N ASP A 325 16.62 -8.73 27.62
CA ASP A 325 17.77 -9.60 27.86
C ASP A 325 18.61 -9.78 26.58
N ILE A 326 17.97 -9.63 25.40
CA ILE A 326 18.58 -9.91 24.08
C ILE A 326 18.13 -8.87 23.04
N PHE A 327 19.10 -8.33 22.28
CA PHE A 327 18.86 -7.58 21.05
C PHE A 327 19.42 -8.32 19.83
N MET A 328 18.60 -8.40 18.78
CA MET A 328 19.04 -8.85 17.46
C MET A 328 18.97 -7.68 16.48
N VAL A 329 20.11 -7.33 15.91
CA VAL A 329 20.26 -6.26 14.92
C VAL A 329 21.12 -6.76 13.76
N ASP A 330 20.94 -6.19 12.58
CA ASP A 330 21.89 -6.41 11.48
C ASP A 330 23.30 -5.98 11.90
N ASP A 331 24.33 -6.49 11.21
CA ASP A 331 25.74 -6.15 11.45
C ASP A 331 26.08 -4.71 10.98
N ALA A 332 25.27 -3.74 11.40
CA ALA A 332 25.52 -2.32 11.27
C ALA A 332 26.10 -1.82 12.59
N GLY A 333 27.39 -1.48 12.60
CA GLY A 333 28.09 -1.03 13.81
C GLY A 333 27.44 0.16 14.54
N LYS A 334 26.57 0.93 13.87
CA LYS A 334 25.77 2.00 14.49
C LYS A 334 24.62 1.48 15.35
N GLU A 335 23.96 0.39 14.95
CA GLU A 335 22.87 -0.22 15.71
C GLU A 335 23.40 -0.89 16.97
N ILE A 336 24.46 -1.69 16.82
CA ILE A 336 25.16 -2.35 17.93
C ILE A 336 25.60 -1.30 18.95
N LYS A 337 26.28 -0.25 18.51
CA LYS A 337 26.74 0.82 19.41
C LYS A 337 25.59 1.57 20.08
N ALA A 338 24.46 1.78 19.38
CA ALA A 338 23.28 2.41 19.98
C ALA A 338 22.72 1.55 21.11
N VAL A 339 22.61 0.23 20.89
CA VAL A 339 22.15 -0.73 21.90
C VAL A 339 23.12 -0.77 23.08
N GLU A 340 24.42 -0.89 22.85
CA GLU A 340 25.45 -0.91 23.92
C GLU A 340 25.39 0.36 24.79
N GLU A 341 25.20 1.53 24.18
CA GLU A 341 25.10 2.79 24.92
C GLU A 341 23.79 2.93 25.72
N CYS A 342 22.67 2.38 25.23
CA CYS A 342 21.35 2.49 25.88
C CYS A 342 21.09 1.37 26.90
N PHE A 343 21.64 0.18 26.65
CA PHE A 343 21.45 -1.07 27.38
C PHE A 343 22.79 -1.78 27.60
N PRO A 344 23.69 -1.21 28.43
CA PRO A 344 25.02 -1.77 28.64
C PRO A 344 24.96 -3.21 29.20
N ASN A 345 23.93 -3.52 30.00
CA ASN A 345 23.77 -4.82 30.64
C ASN A 345 23.15 -5.89 29.72
N ALA A 346 22.55 -5.52 28.59
CA ALA A 346 21.86 -6.47 27.71
C ALA A 346 22.81 -7.35 26.88
N ASN A 347 24.09 -6.97 26.76
CA ASN A 347 25.05 -7.69 25.93
C ASN A 347 26.09 -8.51 26.72
N GLU A 348 26.35 -8.22 27.99
CA GLU A 348 27.37 -8.96 28.77
C GLU A 348 26.92 -10.40 29.08
N ASP A 349 25.63 -10.62 29.32
CA ASP A 349 25.09 -11.93 29.72
C ASP A 349 24.95 -12.90 28.54
N LEU A 350 24.71 -12.41 27.32
CA LEU A 350 24.64 -13.24 26.11
C LEU A 350 25.98 -13.95 25.81
N TRP A 351 27.09 -13.21 25.87
CA TRP A 351 28.40 -13.78 25.54
C TRP A 351 28.88 -14.83 26.55
N GLN A 352 28.53 -14.69 27.83
CA GLN A 352 28.93 -15.64 28.87
C GLN A 352 28.02 -16.89 28.93
N LEU A 353 26.74 -16.77 28.58
CA LEU A 353 25.79 -17.89 28.68
C LEU A 353 25.87 -18.87 27.50
N MET A 354 26.49 -18.49 26.37
CA MET A 354 26.32 -19.18 25.09
C MET A 354 27.35 -20.25 24.70
N LYS A 355 28.46 -20.42 25.45
CA LYS A 355 29.44 -21.49 25.17
C LYS A 355 28.85 -22.87 25.51
N THR A 356 28.38 -23.61 24.52
CA THR A 356 28.05 -25.04 24.70
C THR A 356 29.33 -25.82 24.98
N LYS A 357 29.29 -26.75 25.95
CA LYS A 357 30.46 -27.49 26.47
C LYS A 357 31.18 -28.41 25.46
N GLY A 358 30.91 -28.34 24.16
CA GLY A 358 31.38 -29.29 23.17
C GLY A 358 32.30 -28.75 22.08
N TRP A 359 32.33 -27.43 21.83
CA TRP A 359 33.16 -26.83 20.78
C TRP A 359 34.04 -25.75 21.39
N ASP A 360 35.36 -25.89 21.22
CA ASP A 360 36.30 -24.81 21.52
C ASP A 360 36.45 -23.88 20.31
N ASP A 361 37.00 -22.70 20.57
CA ASP A 361 37.23 -21.64 19.58
C ASP A 361 38.12 -22.13 18.42
N SER A 362 38.95 -23.15 18.66
CA SER A 362 39.89 -23.68 17.66
C SER A 362 39.20 -24.57 16.63
N GLU A 363 38.29 -25.44 17.04
CA GLU A 363 37.53 -26.32 16.14
C GLU A 363 36.55 -25.51 15.29
N ALA A 364 35.90 -24.53 15.91
CA ALA A 364 35.10 -23.49 15.25
C ALA A 364 35.86 -22.82 14.09
N LEU A 365 37.02 -22.23 14.38
CA LEU A 365 37.84 -21.54 13.38
C LEU A 365 38.38 -22.48 12.30
N ARG A 366 38.69 -23.73 12.65
CA ARG A 366 39.14 -24.76 11.70
C ARG A 366 38.07 -25.05 10.66
N GLN A 367 36.84 -25.33 11.10
CA GLN A 367 35.71 -25.66 10.22
C GLN A 367 35.36 -24.49 9.30
N ILE A 368 35.41 -23.26 9.80
CA ILE A 368 35.20 -22.05 9.00
C ILE A 368 36.27 -21.91 7.92
N THR A 369 37.53 -22.09 8.30
CA THR A 369 38.65 -22.02 7.36
C THR A 369 38.54 -23.10 6.29
N GLU A 370 38.11 -24.31 6.68
CA GLU A 370 37.87 -25.42 5.75
C GLU A 370 36.74 -25.11 4.75
N ALA A 371 35.63 -24.53 5.22
CA ALA A 371 34.52 -24.10 4.37
C ALA A 371 34.92 -22.99 3.38
N ILE A 372 35.64 -21.97 3.83
CA ILE A 372 36.19 -20.89 2.98
C ILE A 372 37.09 -21.48 1.89
N ASN A 373 37.98 -22.39 2.27
CA ASN A 373 38.87 -23.06 1.31
C ASN A 373 38.09 -23.95 0.34
N LYS A 374 37.02 -24.60 0.78
CA LYS A 374 36.13 -25.38 -0.09
C LYS A 374 35.48 -24.48 -1.14
N TRP A 375 34.95 -23.31 -0.77
CA TRP A 375 34.38 -22.35 -1.72
C TRP A 375 35.39 -21.85 -2.75
N ARG A 376 36.62 -21.53 -2.31
CA ARG A 376 37.72 -21.15 -3.24
C ARG A 376 38.07 -22.27 -4.22
N ARG A 377 38.09 -23.52 -3.77
CA ARG A 377 38.40 -24.70 -4.61
C ARG A 377 37.32 -25.02 -5.65
N MET A 378 36.12 -24.47 -5.54
CA MET A 378 35.07 -24.66 -6.56
C MET A 378 35.46 -24.04 -7.91
N GLY A 379 36.44 -23.12 -7.94
CA GLY A 379 36.92 -22.51 -9.19
C GLY A 379 35.92 -21.58 -9.88
N VAL A 380 34.78 -21.32 -9.25
CA VAL A 380 33.76 -20.37 -9.73
C VAL A 380 34.08 -19.00 -9.16
N GLU A 381 34.17 -17.98 -10.02
CA GLU A 381 34.52 -16.61 -9.62
C GLU A 381 33.60 -16.07 -8.52
N ALA A 382 32.28 -16.32 -8.63
CA ALA A 382 31.30 -15.93 -7.62
C ALA A 382 31.59 -16.58 -6.24
N SER A 383 31.97 -17.86 -6.21
CA SER A 383 32.30 -18.58 -4.98
C SER A 383 33.59 -18.06 -4.34
N THR A 384 34.60 -17.71 -5.14
CA THR A 384 35.84 -17.10 -4.65
C THR A 384 35.59 -15.70 -4.07
N LYS A 385 34.83 -14.86 -4.79
CA LYS A 385 34.42 -13.53 -4.30
C LYS A 385 33.64 -13.63 -2.99
N PHE A 386 32.72 -14.60 -2.89
CA PHE A 386 31.98 -14.85 -1.65
C PHE A 386 32.90 -15.31 -0.51
N ALA A 387 33.84 -16.22 -0.78
CA ALA A 387 34.79 -16.70 0.22
C ALA A 387 35.67 -15.58 0.77
N ASP A 388 36.16 -14.68 -0.10
CA ASP A 388 36.98 -13.53 0.30
C ASP A 388 36.16 -12.52 1.12
N TYR A 389 34.90 -12.27 0.72
CA TYR A 389 33.97 -11.46 1.50
C TYR A 389 33.71 -12.08 2.88
N PHE A 390 33.40 -13.38 2.93
CA PHE A 390 33.10 -14.08 4.17
C PHE A 390 34.30 -14.12 5.11
N GLU A 391 35.49 -14.41 4.60
CA GLU A 391 36.73 -14.38 5.37
C GLU A 391 37.00 -13.00 5.97
N ARG A 392 36.82 -11.94 5.17
CA ARG A 392 37.12 -10.56 5.60
C ARG A 392 36.14 -10.06 6.66
N TRP A 393 34.87 -10.38 6.55
CA TRP A 393 33.81 -9.74 7.36
C TRP A 393 33.22 -10.64 8.44
N TRP A 394 33.12 -11.94 8.21
CA TRP A 394 32.37 -12.87 9.06
C TRP A 394 33.26 -13.83 9.83
N LYS A 395 34.44 -14.22 9.32
CA LYS A 395 35.33 -15.18 9.99
C LYS A 395 35.73 -14.77 11.40
N SER A 396 36.03 -13.50 11.64
CA SER A 396 36.40 -13.00 12.98
C SER A 396 35.21 -12.84 13.93
N LYS A 397 33.98 -12.92 13.41
CA LYS A 397 32.71 -12.77 14.14
C LYS A 397 31.98 -14.10 14.28
N TYR A 398 32.70 -15.22 14.23
CA TYR A 398 32.13 -16.57 14.18
C TYR A 398 31.25 -16.91 15.38
N ASP A 399 31.59 -16.34 16.52
CA ASP A 399 30.88 -16.35 17.78
C ASP A 399 29.48 -15.70 17.66
N LYS A 400 29.27 -14.74 16.76
CA LYS A 400 27.96 -14.11 16.49
C LYS A 400 27.03 -14.95 15.62
N TRP A 401 27.54 -15.80 14.74
CA TRP A 401 26.73 -16.47 13.71
C TRP A 401 26.74 -17.99 13.74
N MET A 402 27.72 -18.64 14.37
CA MET A 402 27.70 -20.09 14.48
C MET A 402 26.70 -20.57 15.53
N VAL A 403 25.79 -21.42 15.08
CA VAL A 403 24.72 -22.02 15.89
C VAL A 403 25.26 -22.75 17.13
N CYS A 404 26.40 -23.44 17.03
CA CYS A 404 27.00 -24.17 18.17
C CYS A 404 27.50 -23.26 19.30
N LEU A 405 27.77 -21.98 18.99
CA LEU A 405 28.23 -20.98 19.95
C LEU A 405 27.10 -20.05 20.39
N ARG A 406 25.85 -20.29 19.97
CA ARG A 406 24.70 -19.42 20.25
C ARG A 406 23.85 -19.84 21.46
N GLY A 407 24.14 -20.95 22.15
CA GLY A 407 23.62 -21.36 23.47
C GLY A 407 22.10 -21.35 23.77
N VAL A 408 21.27 -20.74 22.95
CA VAL A 408 19.83 -20.59 23.10
C VAL A 408 19.13 -21.57 22.17
N ALA A 409 17.98 -22.09 22.59
CA ALA A 409 17.22 -23.08 21.85
C ALA A 409 17.01 -22.66 20.37
N ARG A 410 17.41 -23.54 19.45
CA ARG A 410 17.36 -23.37 17.98
C ARG A 410 15.98 -22.92 17.48
N ASP A 411 14.92 -23.33 18.16
CA ASP A 411 13.53 -23.16 17.72
C ASP A 411 13.00 -21.71 17.80
N MET A 412 13.75 -20.76 18.38
CA MET A 412 13.30 -19.37 18.53
C MET A 412 14.08 -18.33 17.72
N MET A 413 15.29 -18.63 17.22
CA MET A 413 16.19 -17.61 16.65
C MET A 413 16.65 -17.86 15.21
N ASP A 414 16.43 -19.05 14.65
CA ASP A 414 17.00 -19.41 13.33
C ASP A 414 16.15 -18.95 12.13
N THR A 415 15.03 -18.25 12.33
CA THR A 415 14.16 -17.85 11.22
C THR A 415 14.20 -16.35 10.93
N ASN A 416 15.23 -15.91 10.20
CA ASN A 416 15.17 -14.67 9.40
C ASN A 416 13.86 -14.57 8.60
N ASN A 417 13.27 -15.72 8.25
CA ASN A 417 11.97 -15.85 7.60
C ASN A 417 10.87 -15.00 8.25
N LEU A 418 10.88 -14.75 9.57
CA LEU A 418 9.81 -13.98 10.24
C LEU A 418 9.94 -12.48 9.99
N ILE A 419 11.14 -11.92 10.20
CA ILE A 419 11.44 -10.52 9.91
C ILE A 419 11.27 -10.26 8.40
N GLU A 420 11.75 -11.20 7.57
CA GLU A 420 11.59 -11.14 6.13
C GLU A 420 10.11 -11.26 5.70
N ALA A 421 9.31 -12.11 6.34
CA ALA A 421 7.88 -12.24 6.05
C ALA A 421 7.13 -10.95 6.38
N PHE A 422 7.39 -10.34 7.54
CA PHE A 422 6.81 -9.04 7.90
C PHE A 422 7.21 -7.97 6.87
N HIS A 423 8.50 -7.84 6.57
CA HIS A 423 8.97 -6.85 5.59
C HIS A 423 8.44 -7.13 4.18
N ARG A 424 8.24 -8.40 3.81
CA ARG A 424 7.63 -8.80 2.54
C ARG A 424 6.15 -8.38 2.51
N LYS A 425 5.38 -8.67 3.55
CA LYS A 425 3.97 -8.23 3.67
C LYS A 425 3.90 -6.70 3.63
N LEU A 426 4.76 -6.02 4.37
CA LEU A 426 4.85 -4.57 4.36
C LEU A 426 5.14 -4.01 2.96
N LYS A 427 6.18 -4.50 2.29
CA LYS A 427 6.63 -3.99 1.00
C LYS A 427 5.66 -4.32 -0.14
N TYR A 428 5.19 -5.56 -0.21
CA TYR A 428 4.47 -6.06 -1.37
C TYR A 428 2.95 -6.03 -1.19
N VAL A 429 2.43 -6.28 0.01
CA VAL A 429 0.99 -6.26 0.28
C VAL A 429 0.54 -4.83 0.62
N TYR A 430 1.12 -4.21 1.65
CA TYR A 430 0.66 -2.90 2.14
C TYR A 430 1.19 -1.73 1.30
N MET A 431 2.46 -1.74 0.94
CA MET A 431 3.08 -0.66 0.17
C MET A 431 2.93 -0.85 -1.35
N ARG A 432 2.63 -2.08 -1.81
CA ARG A 432 2.51 -2.45 -3.23
C ARG A 432 3.71 -2.01 -4.07
N GLY A 433 4.91 -2.06 -3.48
CA GLY A 433 6.15 -1.62 -4.13
C GLY A 433 6.22 -0.14 -4.51
N ARG A 434 5.23 0.70 -4.14
CA ARG A 434 5.17 2.10 -4.57
C ARG A 434 6.17 2.96 -3.80
N PRO A 435 7.18 3.56 -4.46
CA PRO A 435 8.09 4.47 -3.79
C PRO A 435 7.44 5.84 -3.58
N LYS A 436 7.88 6.58 -2.55
CA LYS A 436 7.56 8.01 -2.29
C LYS A 436 6.09 8.31 -1.97
N ARG A 437 5.70 8.15 -0.71
CA ARG A 437 4.45 8.69 -0.16
C ARG A 437 4.75 9.86 0.77
N ARG A 438 3.74 10.69 1.05
CA ARG A 438 3.83 11.62 2.19
C ARG A 438 3.98 10.80 3.48
N LEU A 439 4.72 11.33 4.44
CA LEU A 439 5.04 10.69 5.71
C LEU A 439 3.79 10.40 6.54
N ASP A 440 2.78 11.27 6.49
CA ASP A 440 1.51 11.06 7.18
C ASP A 440 0.68 9.92 6.56
N SER A 441 0.81 9.63 5.26
CA SER A 441 0.29 8.39 4.67
C SER A 441 0.99 7.14 5.21
N GLU A 442 2.30 7.21 5.46
CA GLU A 442 3.03 6.07 6.04
C GLU A 442 2.63 5.85 7.50
N VAL A 443 2.44 6.91 8.28
CA VAL A 443 1.91 6.81 9.64
C VAL A 443 0.51 6.19 9.64
N TYR A 444 -0.40 6.67 8.78
CA TYR A 444 -1.74 6.09 8.61
C TYR A 444 -1.67 4.61 8.26
N LEU A 445 -0.83 4.24 7.27
CA LEU A 445 -0.65 2.84 6.85
C LEU A 445 -0.23 1.96 8.02
N LEU A 446 0.80 2.37 8.76
CA LEU A 446 1.33 1.59 9.88
C LEU A 446 0.31 1.48 11.03
N VAL A 447 -0.37 2.57 11.37
CA VAL A 447 -1.28 2.63 12.54
C VAL A 447 -2.61 1.95 12.25
N GLU A 448 -3.26 2.30 11.15
CA GLU A 448 -4.66 1.92 10.88
C GLU A 448 -4.76 0.66 10.03
N ILE A 449 -3.78 0.36 9.17
CA ILE A 449 -3.85 -0.80 8.27
C ILE A 449 -3.01 -1.95 8.83
N VAL A 450 -1.70 -1.72 9.04
CA VAL A 450 -0.77 -2.79 9.42
C VAL A 450 -1.10 -3.34 10.81
N LEU A 451 -1.23 -2.48 11.82
CA LEU A 451 -1.53 -2.95 13.17
C LEU A 451 -2.92 -3.56 13.29
N GLN A 452 -3.92 -3.07 12.55
CA GLN A 452 -5.26 -3.64 12.57
C GLN A 452 -5.28 -5.07 11.99
N ASP A 453 -4.61 -5.30 10.86
CA ASP A 453 -4.48 -6.64 10.27
C ASP A 453 -3.73 -7.60 11.20
N LEU A 454 -2.63 -7.14 11.82
CA LEU A 454 -1.89 -7.96 12.79
C LEU A 454 -2.73 -8.29 14.02
N ASN A 455 -3.54 -7.34 14.50
CA ASN A 455 -4.46 -7.57 15.61
C ASN A 455 -5.52 -8.62 15.28
N PHE A 456 -6.03 -8.55 14.05
CA PHE A 456 -7.00 -9.52 13.57
C PHE A 456 -6.38 -10.91 13.42
N SER A 457 -5.14 -11.00 12.92
CA SER A 457 -4.40 -12.26 12.82
C SER A 457 -4.20 -12.91 14.19
N VAL A 458 -3.77 -12.15 15.20
CA VAL A 458 -3.64 -12.64 16.59
C VAL A 458 -4.98 -13.13 17.14
N PHE A 459 -6.07 -12.40 16.86
CA PHE A 459 -7.40 -12.80 17.29
C PHE A 459 -7.87 -14.11 16.65
N LEU A 460 -7.60 -14.33 15.37
CA LEU A 460 -7.89 -15.59 14.69
C LEU A 460 -7.10 -16.77 15.28
N ASP A 461 -5.82 -16.56 15.60
CA ASP A 461 -4.97 -17.56 16.24
C ASP A 461 -5.50 -17.96 17.63
N ASP A 462 -5.96 -16.99 18.41
CA ASP A 462 -6.59 -17.22 19.72
C ASP A 462 -7.90 -18.03 19.58
N LEU A 463 -8.66 -17.80 18.51
CA LEU A 463 -9.86 -18.56 18.19
C LEU A 463 -9.57 -19.95 17.58
N ASN A 464 -8.31 -20.27 17.29
CA ASN A 464 -7.90 -21.47 16.56
C ASN A 464 -8.51 -21.57 15.16
N ILE A 465 -8.77 -20.44 14.51
CA ILE A 465 -9.34 -20.37 13.16
C ILE A 465 -8.20 -20.00 12.20
N GLY A 466 -7.71 -20.97 11.41
CA GLY A 466 -6.64 -20.72 10.43
C GLY A 466 -5.61 -21.85 10.33
N ARG A 467 -4.51 -21.60 9.60
CA ARG A 467 -3.40 -22.56 9.46
C ARG A 467 -2.79 -22.86 10.83
N MET A 468 -2.73 -24.14 11.18
CA MET A 468 -2.22 -24.61 12.48
C MET A 468 -0.76 -24.21 12.68
N ASN A 469 -0.44 -23.53 13.78
CA ASN A 469 0.93 -23.17 14.16
C ASN A 469 1.83 -24.43 14.24
N PRO A 470 3.07 -24.41 13.69
CA PRO A 470 4.03 -25.52 13.73
C PRO A 470 4.27 -26.12 15.14
N ARG A 471 4.26 -25.30 16.20
CA ARG A 471 4.40 -25.79 17.58
C ARG A 471 3.24 -26.69 18.02
N ARG A 472 2.03 -26.43 17.55
CA ARG A 472 0.85 -27.28 17.81
C ARG A 472 0.86 -28.53 16.96
N GLN A 473 1.47 -28.47 15.78
CA GLN A 473 1.73 -29.65 14.94
C GLN A 473 2.67 -30.62 15.67
N GLN A 474 3.71 -30.10 16.33
CA GLN A 474 4.64 -30.91 17.13
C GLN A 474 4.02 -31.46 18.42
N GLN A 475 3.07 -30.76 19.05
CA GLN A 475 2.38 -31.24 20.26
C GLN A 475 1.31 -32.32 20.00
N ARG A 476 0.97 -32.59 18.73
CA ARG A 476 0.02 -33.63 18.32
C ARG A 476 0.67 -34.94 17.87
N ILE A 477 2.01 -34.97 17.78
CA ILE A 477 2.82 -36.16 17.50
C ILE A 477 3.37 -36.67 18.83
#